data_AF-A0A5B0PPS6-F1
#
_entry.id   AF-A0A5B0PPS6-F1
#
_cell.length_a   1.000
_cell.length_b   1.000
_cell.length_c   1.000
_cell.angle_alpha   90.00
_cell.angle_beta   90.00
_cell.angle_gamma   90.00
#
_symmetry.space_group_name_H-M   'P 1'
#
loop_
_entity.id
_entity.type
_entity.pdbx_description
1 polymer ?
#
loop_
_entity_poly.entity_id
_entity_poly.type
_entity_poly.pdbx_seq_one_letter_code
_entity_poly.pdbx_strand_id
1 'polypeptide(L)'
;MIDVFNDSEWEFMRYYWEKKCAYSVKSIERTTPTSTSFMSLPVPPKTNHSNQNTSQSKESVMEKINSTILKTALEAIPKLTADNYTLWKNLIDNMLDIQNLRESLTSENGTLTESQDVQLRTIITSKIDSSIHPNVITHENEKKAREIWKSITDYFASTQPANRARVFNELLDLSFNHSNIQAFICQP
;
A
#
# COMPACT_ATOMS: atom_id res chain seq x y z
N MET A 1 24.72 -12.78 -29.75
CA MET A 1 24.55 -13.89 -28.80
C MET A 1 24.48 -13.27 -27.42
N ILE A 2 23.26 -12.94 -26.99
CA ILE A 2 22.96 -12.46 -25.64
C ILE A 2 21.90 -13.43 -25.14
N ASP A 3 22.34 -14.61 -24.69
CA ASP A 3 21.55 -15.47 -23.81
C ASP A 3 21.92 -15.04 -22.39
N VAL A 4 21.04 -14.27 -21.74
CA VAL A 4 21.26 -13.74 -20.39
C VAL A 4 20.47 -14.51 -19.34
N PHE A 5 19.67 -15.52 -19.73
CA PHE A 5 18.94 -16.36 -18.78
C PHE A 5 18.88 -17.81 -19.29
N ASN A 6 19.25 -18.76 -18.42
CA ASN A 6 19.20 -20.19 -18.73
C ASN A 6 17.73 -20.68 -18.66
N ASP A 7 17.36 -21.74 -19.38
CA ASP A 7 15.99 -22.28 -19.42
C ASP A 7 15.37 -22.54 -18.03
N SER A 8 16.19 -22.88 -17.04
CA SER A 8 15.77 -23.05 -15.65
C SER A 8 15.21 -21.78 -15.00
N GLU A 9 15.72 -20.61 -15.37
CA GLU A 9 15.27 -19.33 -14.83
C GLU A 9 13.98 -18.86 -15.50
N TRP A 10 13.78 -19.21 -16.78
CA TRP A 10 12.51 -19.01 -17.48
C TRP A 10 11.39 -19.89 -16.91
N GLU A 11 11.67 -21.16 -16.63
CA GLU A 11 10.70 -22.04 -15.95
C GLU A 11 10.39 -21.55 -14.53
N PHE A 12 11.38 -21.03 -13.81
CA PHE A 12 11.16 -20.42 -12.50
C PHE A 12 10.24 -19.19 -12.59
N MET A 13 10.48 -18.31 -13.56
CA MET A 13 9.65 -17.11 -13.78
C MET A 13 8.24 -17.46 -14.26
N ARG A 14 8.08 -18.46 -15.13
CA ARG A 14 6.78 -18.97 -15.57
C ARG A 14 6.00 -19.60 -14.41
N TYR A 15 6.65 -20.45 -13.62
CA TYR A 15 6.05 -21.05 -12.43
C TYR A 15 5.61 -20.00 -11.40
N TYR A 16 6.46 -19.00 -11.15
CA TYR A 16 6.16 -17.92 -10.21
C TYR A 16 5.00 -17.03 -10.70
N TRP A 17 4.95 -16.76 -12.02
CA TRP A 17 3.86 -16.06 -12.68
C TRP A 17 2.52 -16.77 -12.47
N GLU A 18 2.46 -18.05 -12.80
CA GLU A 18 1.23 -18.85 -12.70
C GLU A 18 0.71 -18.93 -11.26
N LYS A 19 1.61 -19.10 -10.27
CA LYS A 19 1.22 -19.15 -8.85
C LYS A 19 0.69 -17.81 -8.35
N LYS A 20 1.29 -16.69 -8.78
CA LYS A 20 0.89 -15.34 -8.34
C LYS A 20 -0.42 -14.89 -8.99
N CYS A 21 -0.65 -15.22 -10.26
CA CYS A 21 -1.93 -15.01 -10.94
C CYS A 21 -3.06 -15.83 -10.29
N ALA A 22 -2.81 -17.10 -9.96
CA ALA A 22 -3.81 -17.96 -9.31
C ALA A 22 -4.19 -17.49 -7.89
N TYR A 23 -3.27 -16.84 -7.18
CA TYR A 23 -3.55 -16.26 -5.86
C TYR A 23 -4.40 -14.99 -5.94
N SER A 24 -4.16 -14.14 -6.94
CA SER A 24 -4.91 -12.90 -7.17
C SER A 24 -6.39 -13.16 -7.51
N VAL A 25 -6.66 -14.14 -8.37
CA VAL A 25 -8.04 -14.50 -8.79
C VAL A 25 -8.87 -15.04 -7.61
N LYS A 26 -8.27 -15.85 -6.73
CA LYS A 26 -8.96 -16.42 -5.54
C LYS A 26 -9.28 -15.42 -4.43
N SER A 27 -8.70 -14.21 -4.50
CA SER A 27 -8.99 -13.15 -3.53
C SER A 27 -10.13 -12.24 -3.98
N ILE A 28 -10.43 -12.19 -5.29
CA ILE A 28 -11.47 -11.34 -5.88
C ILE A 28 -12.86 -12.00 -5.80
N GLU A 29 -12.95 -13.33 -5.85
CA GLU A 29 -14.24 -14.05 -5.86
C GLU A 29 -14.94 -14.15 -4.49
N ARG A 30 -14.33 -13.63 -3.40
CA ARG A 30 -14.82 -13.83 -2.03
C ARG A 30 -15.66 -12.70 -1.43
N THR A 31 -15.99 -11.65 -2.19
CA THR A 31 -16.73 -10.50 -1.65
C THR A 31 -17.99 -10.17 -2.47
N THR A 32 -19.10 -10.84 -2.17
CA THR A 32 -20.45 -10.32 -2.42
C THR A 32 -21.31 -10.51 -1.16
N PRO A 33 -21.79 -9.44 -0.50
CA PRO A 33 -22.80 -9.56 0.54
C PRO A 33 -24.20 -9.29 -0.03
N THR A 34 -25.04 -10.31 0.00
CA THR A 34 -26.50 -10.23 -0.21
C THR A 34 -27.15 -9.52 0.97
N SER A 35 -27.77 -8.37 0.72
CA SER A 35 -28.52 -7.59 1.71
C SER A 35 -29.93 -8.18 1.89
N THR A 36 -30.28 -8.58 3.12
CA THR A 36 -31.67 -8.93 3.49
C THR A 36 -32.15 -7.97 4.56
N SER A 37 -33.21 -7.24 4.22
CA SER A 37 -33.90 -6.23 5.03
C SER A 37 -34.67 -6.87 6.19
N PHE A 38 -34.58 -6.29 7.40
CA PHE A 38 -35.41 -6.64 8.55
C PHE A 38 -36.34 -5.48 8.92
N MET A 39 -37.65 -5.76 8.92
CA MET A 39 -38.72 -4.83 9.30
C MET A 39 -38.70 -4.50 10.81
N SER A 40 -38.96 -3.23 11.13
CA SER A 40 -39.05 -2.71 12.49
C SER A 40 -40.44 -2.90 13.11
N LEU A 41 -40.49 -3.16 14.42
CA LEU A 41 -41.69 -2.97 15.26
C LEU A 41 -41.33 -2.19 16.55
N PRO A 42 -42.27 -1.42 17.13
CA PRO A 42 -41.97 -0.41 18.16
C PRO A 42 -42.43 -0.83 19.58
N VAL A 43 -41.69 -0.43 20.64
CA VAL A 43 -42.17 -0.46 22.04
C VAL A 43 -41.59 0.72 22.87
N PRO A 44 -42.35 1.32 23.84
CA PRO A 44 -42.20 2.67 24.39
C PRO A 44 -41.65 2.69 25.85
N PRO A 45 -41.92 3.74 26.68
CA PRO A 45 -41.08 4.90 26.92
C PRO A 45 -40.31 4.90 28.26
N LYS A 46 -39.40 5.88 28.34
CA LYS A 46 -38.37 6.17 29.35
C LYS A 46 -38.82 6.18 30.83
N THR A 47 -37.93 5.68 31.69
CA THR A 47 -37.82 6.10 33.10
C THR A 47 -36.42 6.65 33.37
N ASN A 48 -36.38 7.88 33.88
CA ASN A 48 -35.18 8.60 34.28
C ASN A 48 -34.64 8.04 35.60
N HIS A 49 -33.38 7.61 35.61
CA HIS A 49 -32.55 7.69 36.81
C HIS A 49 -31.23 8.37 36.44
N SER A 50 -31.05 9.57 36.99
CA SER A 50 -29.79 10.30 36.98
C SER A 50 -28.74 9.49 37.72
N ASN A 51 -27.66 9.11 37.04
CA ASN A 51 -26.36 8.87 37.63
C ASN A 51 -25.32 9.53 36.74
N GLN A 52 -24.95 10.75 37.12
CA GLN A 52 -23.79 11.45 36.59
C GLN A 52 -22.52 10.75 37.13
N ASN A 53 -21.51 10.57 36.26
CA ASN A 53 -20.15 10.05 36.49
C ASN A 53 -19.84 8.59 36.05
N THR A 54 -20.17 8.20 34.81
CA THR A 54 -19.64 6.95 34.20
C THR A 54 -19.09 7.13 32.77
N SER A 55 -19.32 8.27 32.13
CA SER A 55 -18.86 8.56 30.75
C SER A 55 -17.35 8.81 30.65
N GLN A 56 -16.79 9.59 31.58
CA GLN A 56 -15.38 10.02 31.51
C GLN A 56 -14.37 8.88 31.77
N SER A 57 -14.77 7.84 32.50
CA SER A 57 -13.91 6.67 32.77
C SER A 57 -13.83 5.71 31.58
N LYS A 58 -14.93 5.52 30.83
CA LYS A 58 -14.97 4.61 29.66
C LYS A 58 -14.23 5.20 28.45
N GLU A 59 -14.37 6.51 28.23
CA GLU A 59 -13.65 7.24 27.19
C GLU A 59 -12.13 7.17 27.41
N SER A 60 -11.69 7.42 28.64
CA SER A 60 -10.27 7.26 29.03
C SER A 60 -9.73 5.85 28.82
N VAL A 61 -10.54 4.80 29.04
CA VAL A 61 -10.12 3.41 28.82
C VAL A 61 -10.00 3.10 27.33
N MET A 62 -10.94 3.54 26.49
CA MET A 62 -10.86 3.33 25.04
C MET A 62 -9.72 4.11 24.39
N GLU A 63 -9.43 5.34 24.83
CA GLU A 63 -8.28 6.11 24.34
C GLU A 63 -6.94 5.43 24.68
N LYS A 64 -6.82 4.86 25.88
CA LYS A 64 -5.66 4.06 26.27
C LYS A 64 -5.51 2.82 25.41
N ILE A 65 -6.62 2.10 25.17
CA ILE A 65 -6.63 0.93 24.29
C ILE A 65 -6.20 1.31 22.87
N ASN A 66 -6.75 2.39 22.29
CA ASN A 66 -6.37 2.88 20.97
C ASN A 66 -4.89 3.23 20.88
N SER A 67 -4.35 3.89 21.92
CA SER A 67 -2.94 4.24 22.02
C SER A 67 -2.04 3.00 22.09
N THR A 68 -2.45 1.98 22.87
CA THR A 68 -1.72 0.70 22.96
C THR A 68 -1.75 -0.05 21.64
N ILE A 69 -2.91 -0.15 20.99
CA ILE A 69 -3.07 -0.82 19.69
C ILE A 69 -2.20 -0.12 18.63
N LEU A 70 -2.23 1.22 18.59
CA LEU A 70 -1.41 1.99 17.66
C LEU A 70 0.08 1.74 17.89
N LYS A 71 0.53 1.76 19.15
CA LYS A 71 1.92 1.45 19.49
C LYS A 71 2.32 0.05 19.01
N THR A 72 1.49 -0.96 19.26
CA THR A 72 1.74 -2.32 18.80
C THR A 72 1.78 -2.41 17.27
N ALA A 73 0.91 -1.69 16.55
CA ALA A 73 0.94 -1.65 15.09
C ALA A 73 2.23 -1.03 14.55
N LEU A 74 2.72 0.07 15.16
CA LEU A 74 3.97 0.74 14.78
C LEU A 74 5.21 -0.13 15.01
N GLU A 75 5.22 -0.89 16.11
CA GLU A 75 6.30 -1.83 16.43
C GLU A 75 6.30 -3.04 15.49
N ALA A 76 5.13 -3.51 15.07
CA ALA A 76 5.00 -4.66 14.17
C ALA A 76 5.43 -4.37 12.71
N ILE A 77 5.43 -3.11 12.27
CA ILE A 77 5.85 -2.76 10.90
C ILE A 77 7.35 -3.05 10.72
N PRO A 78 7.73 -3.95 9.78
CA PRO A 78 9.13 -4.25 9.51
C PRO A 78 9.79 -3.11 8.72
N LYS A 79 11.12 -3.18 8.55
CA LYS A 79 11.79 -2.38 7.51
C LYS A 79 11.35 -2.87 6.12
N LEU A 80 11.04 -1.94 5.22
CA LEU A 80 10.69 -2.18 3.84
C LEU A 80 11.91 -2.61 3.04
N THR A 81 11.85 -3.80 2.48
CA THR A 81 12.86 -4.37 1.58
C THR A 81 12.22 -4.74 0.25
N ALA A 82 13.02 -5.21 -0.71
CA ALA A 82 12.52 -5.66 -2.01
C ALA A 82 11.46 -6.79 -1.91
N ASP A 83 11.54 -7.62 -0.87
CA ASP A 83 10.80 -8.90 -0.80
C ASP A 83 9.55 -8.84 0.08
N ASN A 84 9.35 -7.77 0.86
CA ASN A 84 8.30 -7.71 1.88
C ASN A 84 7.24 -6.62 1.65
N TYR A 85 7.24 -5.97 0.47
CA TYR A 85 6.35 -4.84 0.19
C TYR A 85 4.87 -5.11 0.51
N THR A 86 4.31 -6.23 0.09
CA THR A 86 2.90 -6.55 0.36
C THR A 86 2.59 -6.60 1.86
N LEU A 87 3.47 -7.25 2.64
CA LEU A 87 3.33 -7.33 4.09
C LEU A 87 3.49 -5.95 4.73
N TRP A 88 4.53 -5.22 4.34
CA TRP A 88 4.81 -3.87 4.82
C TRP A 88 3.63 -2.93 4.56
N LYS A 89 3.10 -2.94 3.33
CA LYS A 89 1.97 -2.11 2.92
C LYS A 89 0.73 -2.44 3.74
N ASN A 90 0.41 -3.72 3.92
CA ASN A 90 -0.76 -4.13 4.72
C ASN A 90 -0.65 -3.65 6.18
N LEU A 91 0.54 -3.68 6.77
CA LEU A 91 0.75 -3.22 8.14
C LEU A 91 0.66 -1.70 8.28
N ILE A 92 1.17 -0.95 7.29
CA ILE A 92 0.99 0.51 7.25
C ILE A 92 -0.48 0.87 7.03
N ASP A 93 -1.16 0.21 6.09
CA ASP A 93 -2.59 0.36 5.84
C ASP A 93 -3.40 0.16 7.13
N ASN A 94 -3.14 -0.92 7.89
CA ASN A 94 -3.80 -1.17 9.18
C ASN A 94 -3.53 -0.07 10.21
N MET A 95 -2.30 0.43 10.28
CA MET A 95 -1.93 1.54 11.16
C MET A 95 -2.68 2.83 10.79
N LEU A 96 -2.83 3.11 9.50
CA LEU A 96 -3.61 4.24 8.99
C LEU A 96 -5.10 4.09 9.28
N ASP A 97 -5.64 2.87 9.21
CA ASP A 97 -7.05 2.60 9.54
C ASP A 97 -7.35 2.86 11.02
N ILE A 98 -6.42 2.53 11.93
CA ILE A 98 -6.53 2.89 13.36
C ILE A 98 -6.59 4.41 13.56
N GLN A 99 -5.92 5.17 12.70
CA GLN A 99 -5.86 6.64 12.77
C GLN A 99 -6.93 7.34 11.90
N ASN A 100 -7.71 6.60 11.11
CA ASN A 100 -8.61 7.13 10.08
C ASN A 100 -7.88 8.02 9.03
N LEU A 101 -6.63 7.70 8.68
CA LEU A 101 -5.81 8.48 7.73
C LEU A 101 -5.59 7.79 6.39
N ARG A 102 -6.19 6.61 6.17
CA ARG A 102 -5.99 5.83 4.95
C ARG A 102 -6.36 6.62 3.70
N GLU A 103 -7.58 7.15 3.64
CA GLU A 103 -8.05 7.92 2.47
C GLU A 103 -7.24 9.22 2.31
N SER A 104 -6.91 9.90 3.41
CA SER A 104 -6.10 11.11 3.41
C SER A 104 -4.72 10.92 2.79
N LEU A 105 -4.08 9.76 3.00
CA LEU A 105 -2.77 9.45 2.44
C LEU A 105 -2.87 8.87 1.02
N THR A 106 -3.80 7.93 0.80
CA THR A 106 -3.81 7.07 -0.40
C THR A 106 -4.66 7.58 -1.56
N SER A 107 -5.67 8.42 -1.28
CA SER A 107 -6.54 8.95 -2.32
C SER A 107 -5.81 9.99 -3.17
N GLU A 108 -6.17 10.08 -4.45
CA GLU A 108 -5.65 11.10 -5.37
C GLU A 108 -5.90 12.52 -4.86
N ASN A 109 -7.06 12.73 -4.24
CA ASN A 109 -7.49 14.01 -3.66
C ASN A 109 -7.39 14.04 -2.13
N GLY A 110 -6.66 13.09 -1.53
CA GLY A 110 -6.45 13.04 -0.08
C GLY A 110 -5.68 14.27 0.43
N THR A 111 -6.07 14.76 1.60
CA THR A 111 -5.44 15.91 2.26
C THR A 111 -4.96 15.55 3.66
N LEU A 112 -3.74 15.96 3.99
CA LEU A 112 -3.16 15.84 5.34
C LEU A 112 -2.98 17.23 5.93
N THR A 113 -3.25 17.36 7.24
CA THR A 113 -2.76 18.51 8.01
C THR A 113 -1.24 18.47 8.12
N GLU A 114 -0.61 19.61 8.41
CA GLU A 114 0.86 19.70 8.58
C GLU A 114 1.38 18.71 9.64
N SER A 115 0.69 18.58 10.76
CA SER A 115 1.05 17.63 11.83
C SER A 115 0.98 16.18 11.36
N GLN A 116 -0.10 15.81 10.66
CA GLN A 116 -0.26 14.46 10.10
C GLN A 116 0.81 14.16 9.06
N ASP A 117 1.12 15.11 8.18
CA ASP A 117 2.16 14.96 7.16
C ASP A 117 3.54 14.71 7.80
N VAL A 118 3.90 15.49 8.83
CA VAL A 118 5.14 15.30 9.58
C VAL A 118 5.17 13.91 10.24
N GLN A 119 4.11 13.52 10.94
CA GLN A 119 4.03 12.24 11.63
C GLN A 119 4.14 11.06 10.67
N LEU A 120 3.35 11.06 9.59
CA LEU A 120 3.35 9.97 8.60
C LEU A 120 4.68 9.90 7.86
N ARG A 121 5.26 11.03 7.47
CA ARG A 121 6.60 11.07 6.88
C ARG A 121 7.62 10.42 7.81
N THR A 122 7.64 10.81 9.09
CA THR A 122 8.59 10.24 10.07
C THR A 122 8.42 8.74 10.20
N ILE A 123 7.18 8.25 10.31
CA ILE A 123 6.90 6.81 10.43
C ILE A 123 7.35 6.08 9.16
N ILE A 124 6.88 6.51 7.98
CA ILE A 124 7.17 5.84 6.71
C ILE A 124 8.67 5.80 6.45
N THR A 125 9.36 6.95 6.50
CA THR A 125 10.79 7.03 6.20
C THR A 125 11.63 6.23 7.20
N SER A 126 11.24 6.17 8.49
CA SER A 126 11.96 5.35 9.48
C SER A 126 11.92 3.84 9.20
N LYS A 127 10.92 3.40 8.42
CA LYS A 127 10.69 2.00 8.07
C LYS A 127 11.19 1.68 6.66
N ILE A 128 11.94 2.55 5.99
CA ILE A 128 12.54 2.27 4.68
C ILE A 128 13.95 1.71 4.88
N ASP A 129 14.28 0.61 4.20
CA ASP A 129 15.67 0.15 4.16
C ASP A 129 16.54 1.09 3.30
N SER A 130 17.80 1.26 3.69
CA SER A 130 18.74 2.15 2.99
C SER A 130 18.93 1.78 1.52
N SER A 131 18.76 0.51 1.15
CA SER A 131 18.82 0.06 -0.25
C SER A 131 17.65 0.55 -1.10
N ILE A 132 16.49 0.78 -0.50
CA ILE A 132 15.27 1.25 -1.17
C ILE A 132 15.20 2.78 -1.15
N HIS A 133 15.69 3.41 -0.09
CA HIS A 133 15.63 4.86 0.14
C HIS A 133 15.94 5.73 -1.10
N PRO A 134 17.08 5.57 -1.81
CA PRO A 134 17.42 6.45 -2.93
C PRO A 134 16.50 6.29 -4.15
N ASN A 135 15.74 5.20 -4.24
CA ASN A 135 14.82 4.95 -5.35
C ASN A 135 13.43 5.56 -5.13
N VAL A 136 13.08 5.86 -3.88
CA VAL A 136 11.72 6.30 -3.50
C VAL A 136 11.69 7.67 -2.84
N ILE A 137 12.79 8.12 -2.23
CA ILE A 137 12.92 9.45 -1.61
C ILE A 137 13.82 10.33 -2.48
N THR A 138 13.29 11.49 -2.87
CA THR A 138 13.98 12.50 -3.67
C THR A 138 13.83 13.88 -3.02
N HIS A 139 14.63 14.85 -3.46
CA HIS A 139 14.57 16.21 -2.89
C HIS A 139 13.22 16.92 -3.11
N GLU A 140 12.45 16.48 -4.10
CA GLU A 140 11.11 16.99 -4.42
C GLU A 140 10.04 16.44 -3.49
N ASN A 141 10.16 15.17 -3.08
CA ASN A 141 9.14 14.46 -2.31
C ASN A 141 9.48 14.30 -0.82
N GLU A 142 10.73 14.50 -0.40
CA GLU A 142 11.21 14.17 0.95
C GLU A 142 10.43 14.86 2.09
N LYS A 143 9.71 15.94 1.79
CA LYS A 143 8.92 16.74 2.75
C LYS A 143 7.42 16.49 2.67
N LYS A 144 6.95 15.51 1.89
CA LYS A 144 5.52 15.29 1.64
C LYS A 144 5.19 13.81 1.74
N ALA A 145 4.46 13.43 2.79
CA ALA A 145 4.15 12.03 3.08
C ALA A 145 3.38 11.34 1.94
N ARG A 146 2.46 12.07 1.28
CA ARG A 146 1.69 11.56 0.14
C ARG A 146 2.57 11.25 -1.08
N GLU A 147 3.53 12.11 -1.39
CA GLU A 147 4.42 11.91 -2.53
C GLU A 147 5.40 10.75 -2.26
N ILE A 148 5.89 10.62 -1.02
CA ILE A 148 6.69 9.46 -0.59
C ILE A 148 5.88 8.16 -0.73
N TRP A 149 4.64 8.13 -0.22
CA TRP A 149 3.78 6.95 -0.31
C TRP A 149 3.51 6.55 -1.76
N LYS A 150 3.22 7.53 -2.62
CA LYS A 150 3.02 7.32 -4.06
C LYS A 150 4.29 6.76 -4.69
N SER A 151 5.44 7.38 -4.45
CA SER A 151 6.74 6.96 -4.97
C SER A 151 7.10 5.51 -4.59
N ILE A 152 6.86 5.12 -3.33
CA ILE A 152 7.03 3.73 -2.88
C ILE A 152 6.09 2.79 -3.65
N THR A 153 4.82 3.16 -3.77
CA THR A 153 3.81 2.32 -4.46
C THR A 153 4.15 2.15 -5.94
N ASP A 154 4.54 3.23 -6.61
CA ASP A 154 4.91 3.24 -8.03
C ASP A 154 6.20 2.44 -8.27
N TYR A 155 7.20 2.57 -7.39
CA TYR A 155 8.44 1.78 -7.44
C TYR A 155 8.15 0.27 -7.33
N PHE A 156 7.36 -0.14 -6.34
CA PHE A 156 7.03 -1.54 -6.15
C PHE A 156 6.07 -2.10 -7.19
N ALA A 157 5.25 -1.25 -7.82
CA ALA A 157 4.52 -1.63 -9.03
C ALA A 157 5.47 -1.83 -10.21
N SER A 158 6.37 -0.89 -10.48
CA SER A 158 7.33 -0.95 -11.59
C SER A 158 8.30 -2.14 -11.49
N THR A 159 8.73 -2.48 -10.28
CA THR A 159 9.66 -3.59 -10.05
C THR A 159 9.02 -4.99 -10.11
N GLN A 160 7.70 -5.08 -10.27
CA GLN A 160 7.05 -6.39 -10.40
C GLN A 160 7.59 -7.15 -11.62
N PRO A 161 7.87 -8.46 -11.50
CA PRO A 161 8.29 -9.30 -12.63
C PRO A 161 7.37 -9.19 -13.84
N ALA A 162 6.06 -9.02 -13.61
CA ALA A 162 5.04 -8.72 -14.61
C ALA A 162 5.41 -7.56 -15.53
N ASN A 163 5.68 -6.43 -14.89
CA ASN A 163 5.85 -5.15 -15.53
C ASN A 163 7.22 -5.10 -16.20
N ARG A 164 8.24 -5.67 -15.55
CA ARG A 164 9.55 -5.87 -16.15
C ARG A 164 9.52 -6.76 -17.38
N ALA A 165 8.80 -7.88 -17.34
CA ALA A 165 8.67 -8.79 -18.47
C ALA A 165 7.91 -8.12 -19.64
N ARG A 166 6.85 -7.36 -19.34
CA ARG A 166 6.11 -6.63 -20.38
C ARG A 166 7.01 -5.61 -21.09
N VAL A 167 7.72 -4.76 -20.34
CA VAL A 167 8.65 -3.78 -20.91
C VAL A 167 9.76 -4.47 -21.71
N PHE A 168 10.27 -5.60 -21.24
CA PHE A 168 11.28 -6.37 -21.97
C PHE A 168 10.74 -6.92 -23.30
N ASN A 169 9.51 -7.44 -23.33
CA ASN A 169 8.89 -7.91 -24.57
C ASN A 169 8.64 -6.76 -25.55
N GLU A 170 8.13 -5.62 -25.06
CA GLU A 170 7.98 -4.41 -25.88
C GLU A 170 9.32 -3.95 -26.48
N LEU A 171 10.41 -4.05 -25.71
CA LEU A 171 11.77 -3.75 -26.18
C LEU A 171 12.24 -4.72 -27.27
N LEU A 172 11.93 -6.02 -27.17
CA LEU A 172 12.28 -7.02 -28.18
C LEU A 172 11.54 -6.79 -29.50
N ASP A 173 10.32 -6.26 -29.43
CA ASP A 173 9.48 -5.97 -30.60
C ASP A 173 9.91 -4.67 -31.33
N LEU A 174 10.85 -3.90 -30.78
CA LEU A 174 11.38 -2.70 -31.44
C LEU A 174 12.17 -3.06 -32.71
N SER A 175 11.60 -2.73 -33.86
CA SER A 175 12.30 -2.88 -35.15
C SER A 175 13.30 -1.75 -35.36
N PHE A 176 14.58 -2.10 -35.53
CA PHE A 176 15.61 -1.12 -35.87
C PHE A 176 15.43 -0.60 -37.31
N ASN A 177 15.29 0.72 -37.46
CA ASN A 177 15.29 1.39 -38.74
C ASN A 177 16.55 2.24 -38.92
N HIS A 178 17.46 1.78 -39.78
CA HIS A 178 18.72 2.45 -40.10
C HIS A 178 18.55 3.88 -40.66
N SER A 179 17.40 4.20 -41.24
CA SER A 179 17.10 5.53 -41.77
C SER A 179 16.71 6.54 -40.70
N ASN A 180 16.42 6.10 -39.47
CA ASN A 180 15.99 6.97 -38.38
C ASN A 180 16.48 6.47 -37.00
N ILE A 181 17.80 6.44 -36.84
CA ILE A 181 18.48 6.03 -35.61
C ILE A 181 18.04 6.90 -34.42
N GLN A 182 17.82 8.19 -34.64
CA GLN A 182 17.39 9.10 -33.59
C GLN A 182 15.99 8.77 -33.06
N ALA A 183 15.04 8.43 -33.94
CA ALA A 183 13.73 7.95 -33.49
C ALA A 183 13.83 6.61 -32.76
N PHE A 184 14.73 5.72 -33.15
CA PHE A 184 14.93 4.45 -32.44
C PHE A 184 15.49 4.64 -31.02
N ILE A 185 16.37 5.62 -30.82
CA ILE A 185 16.95 5.93 -29.49
C ILE A 185 15.98 6.73 -28.61
N CYS A 186 15.12 7.57 -29.21
CA CYS A 186 14.26 8.52 -28.51
C CYS A 186 12.76 8.21 -28.53
N GLN A 187 12.32 7.11 -29.14
CA GLN A 187 10.94 6.68 -29.01
C GLN A 187 10.67 6.25 -27.55
N PRO A 188 9.60 6.76 -26.93
CA PRO A 188 9.27 6.48 -25.53
C PRO A 188 8.83 5.03 -25.30
#